data_AF-A0A1H9B7U4-F1
#
_entry.id   AF-A0A1H9B7U4-F1
#
_cell.length_a   1.000
_cell.length_b   1.000
_cell.length_c   1.000
_cell.angle_alpha   90.00
_cell.angle_beta   90.00
_cell.angle_gamma   90.00
#
_symmetry.space_group_name_H-M   'P 1'
#
loop_
_entity.id
_entity.type
_entity.pdbx_description
1 polymer ?
#
loop_
_entity_poly.entity_id
_entity_poly.type
_entity_poly.pdbx_seq_one_letter_code
_entity_poly.pdbx_strand_id
1 'polypeptide(L)' 'MTKDDFLFLVETKTPHEFIYKGKIYNMTFDKAADGSTIIVFGPLFEGERFDSVGEFLNRAKIENHFFKDMLDIF' A
#
# COMPACT_ATOMS: atom_id res chain seq x y z
N MET A 1 13.45 6.56 11.42
CA MET A 1 14.44 6.19 10.38
C MET A 1 15.42 7.33 10.23
N THR A 2 16.72 7.04 10.28
CA THR A 2 17.78 8.01 9.99
C THR A 2 18.12 8.04 8.49
N LYS A 3 18.92 9.01 8.04
CA LYS A 3 19.38 9.06 6.65
C LYS A 3 20.23 7.85 6.28
N ASP A 4 21.07 7.39 7.19
CA ASP A 4 21.98 6.26 6.94
C ASP A 4 21.21 4.94 6.84
N ASP A 5 20.17 4.76 7.67
CA ASP A 5 19.26 3.61 7.55
C ASP A 5 18.58 3.58 6.18
N PHE A 6 18.12 4.75 5.71
CA PHE A 6 17.45 4.86 4.41
C PHE A 6 18.41 4.51 3.26
N LEU A 7 19.64 5.05 3.28
CA LEU A 7 20.66 4.75 2.28
C LEU A 7 21.00 3.26 2.26
N PHE A 8 21.17 2.65 3.44
CA PHE A 8 21.41 1.21 3.55
C PHE A 8 20.29 0.40 2.91
N LEU A 9 19.02 0.69 3.22
CA LEU A 9 17.88 -0.03 2.65
C LEU A 9 17.79 0.12 1.12
N VAL A 10 18.18 1.27 0.57
CA VAL A 10 18.24 1.50 -0.88
C VAL A 10 19.36 0.71 -1.53
N GLU A 11 20.56 0.71 -0.94
CA GLU A 11 21.72 -0.03 -1.44
C GLU A 11 21.48 -1.54 -1.42
N THR A 12 20.87 -2.05 -0.35
CA THR A 12 20.54 -3.47 -0.19
C THR A 12 19.23 -3.87 -0.86
N LYS A 13 18.52 -2.93 -1.49
CA LYS A 13 17.20 -3.13 -2.12
C LYS A 13 16.21 -3.84 -1.19
N THR A 14 16.26 -3.50 0.09
CA THR A 14 15.44 -4.14 1.13
C THR A 14 14.11 -3.42 1.26
N PRO A 15 12.98 -4.08 0.95
CA PRO A 15 11.66 -3.48 1.15
C PRO A 15 11.48 -3.08 2.61
N HIS A 16 10.85 -1.93 2.84
CA HIS A 16 10.67 -1.42 4.19
C HIS A 16 9.37 -0.64 4.35
N GLU A 17 8.68 -0.90 5.45
CA GLU A 17 7.46 -0.20 5.84
C GLU A 17 7.72 0.58 7.12
N PHE A 18 7.23 1.82 7.17
CA PHE A 18 7.39 2.66 8.36
C PHE A 18 6.25 3.65 8.51
N ILE A 19 6.05 4.10 9.75
CA ILE A 19 5.02 5.09 10.09
C ILE A 19 5.65 6.48 10.11
N TYR A 20 5.05 7.42 9.39
CA TYR A 20 5.43 8.84 9.42
C TYR A 20 4.17 9.70 9.47
N LYS A 21 4.09 10.59 10.47
CA LYS A 21 2.92 11.48 10.71
C LYS A 21 1.58 10.73 10.74
N GLY A 22 1.56 9.52 11.31
CA GLY A 22 0.35 8.70 11.43
C GLY A 22 -0.09 8.01 10.14
N LYS A 23 0.70 8.08 9.06
CA LYS A 23 0.47 7.34 7.83
C LYS A 23 1.53 6.23 7.67
N ILE A 24 1.13 5.10 7.12
CA ILE A 24 2.04 3.99 6.79
C ILE A 24 2.58 4.24 5.39
N TYR A 25 3.90 4.28 5.27
CA TYR A 25 4.61 4.38 4.01
C TYR A 25 5.31 3.06 3.70
N ASN A 26 5.41 2.74 2.42
CA ASN A 26 6.23 1.66 1.92
C ASN A 26 7.35 2.18 1.02
N MET A 27 8.45 1.44 1.04
CA MET A 27 9.52 1.53 0.07
C MET A 27 9.74 0.14 -0.50
N THR A 28 9.58 0.02 -1.81
CA THR A 28 9.85 -1.19 -2.58
C THR A 28 10.72 -0.85 -3.79
N PHE A 29 11.12 -1.87 -4.54
CA PHE A 29 12.02 -1.72 -5.68
C PHE A 29 11.44 -2.44 -6.88
N ASP A 30 11.48 -1.79 -8.04
CA ASP A 30 11.03 -2.34 -9.31
C ASP A 30 12.16 -2.25 -10.36
N LYS A 31 11.93 -2.81 -11.55
CA LYS A 31 12.83 -2.70 -12.69
C LYS A 31 12.17 -1.90 -13.81
N ALA A 32 12.89 -0.89 -14.29
CA ALA A 32 12.54 -0.22 -15.52
C ALA A 32 12.69 -1.16 -16.73
N ALA A 33 12.13 -0.74 -17.87
CA ALA A 33 12.26 -1.49 -19.12
C ALA A 33 13.72 -1.67 -19.60
N ASP A 34 14.62 -0.79 -19.19
CA ASP A 34 16.06 -0.87 -19.48
C ASP A 34 16.86 -1.68 -18.44
N GLY A 35 16.19 -2.27 -17.45
CA GLY A 35 16.79 -3.05 -16.38
C GLY A 35 17.36 -2.23 -15.21
N SER A 36 17.27 -0.89 -15.26
CA SER A 36 17.61 -0.05 -14.10
C SER A 36 16.65 -0.28 -12.93
N THR A 37 17.16 -0.17 -11.71
CA THR A 37 16.33 -0.33 -10.50
C THR A 37 15.62 0.99 -10.19
N ILE A 38 14.30 0.93 -10.04
CA ILE A 38 13.46 2.06 -9.64
C ILE A 38 13.10 1.88 -8.16
N ILE A 39 13.22 2.95 -7.37
CA ILE A 39 12.69 3.00 -6.01
C ILE A 39 11.22 3.38 -6.12
N VAL A 40 10.34 2.52 -5.61
CA VAL A 40 8.90 2.79 -5.51
C VAL A 40 8.61 3.16 -4.07
N PHE A 41 8.19 4.40 -3.84
CA PHE A 41 7.94 4.95 -2.52
C PHE A 41 6.57 5.61 -2.46
N GLY A 42 5.74 5.24 -1.49
CA GLY A 42 4.40 5.81 -1.36
C GLY A 42 3.68 5.42 -0.08
N PRO A 43 2.49 5.97 0.17
CA PRO A 43 1.61 5.49 1.23
C PRO A 43 1.15 4.06 0.90
N LEU A 44 1.26 3.14 1.87
CA LEU A 44 0.86 1.73 1.70
C LEU A 44 -0.66 1.60 1.54
N PHE A 45 -1.41 2.41 2.29
CA PHE A 45 -2.87 2.41 2.27
C PHE A 45 -3.42 3.69 2.91
N GLU A 46 -4.19 4.49 2.16
CA GLU A 46 -5.11 5.46 2.77
C GLU A 46 -6.45 4.75 2.91
N GLY A 47 -6.66 4.08 4.03
CA GLY A 47 -7.94 3.44 4.30
C GLY A 47 -9.07 4.46 4.37
N GLU A 48 -10.15 4.22 3.63
CA GLU A 48 -11.36 5.01 3.76
C GLU A 48 -12.08 4.62 5.06
N ARG A 49 -12.50 5.61 5.84
CA ARG A 49 -13.27 5.37 7.06
C ARG A 49 -14.72 5.10 6.68
N PHE A 50 -15.28 4.06 7.28
CA PHE A 50 -16.69 3.74 7.22
C PHE A 50 -17.22 3.71 8.66
N ASP A 51 -18.33 4.38 8.92
CA ASP A 51 -18.93 4.46 10.25
C ASP A 51 -19.69 3.17 10.60
N SER A 52 -19.93 2.29 9.62
CA SER A 52 -20.53 0.97 9.83
C SER A 52 -20.18 -0.03 8.72
N VAL A 53 -20.35 -1.33 9.03
CA VAL A 53 -20.28 -2.41 8.02
C VAL A 53 -21.32 -2.22 6.92
N GLY A 54 -22.50 -1.69 7.24
CA GLY A 54 -23.56 -1.43 6.25
C GLY A 54 -23.17 -0.36 5.22
N GLU A 55 -22.48 0.69 5.67
CA GLU A 55 -21.94 1.74 4.79
C GLU A 55 -20.86 1.20 3.86
N PHE A 56 -19.91 0.44 4.40
CA PHE A 56 -18.87 -0.24 3.62
C PHE A 56 -19.46 -1.12 2.52
N LEU A 57 -20.42 -1.98 2.86
CA LEU A 57 -21.06 -2.90 1.91
C LEU A 57 -21.88 -2.17 0.85
N ASN A 58 -22.57 -1.09 1.21
CA ASN A 58 -23.31 -0.28 0.24
C ASN A 58 -22.38 0.37 -0.78
N ARG A 59 -21.25 0.92 -0.33
CA ARG A 59 -20.26 1.53 -1.24
C ARG A 59 -19.56 0.49 -2.12
N ALA A 60 -19.15 -0.64 -1.54
CA ALA A 60 -18.54 -1.75 -2.28
C ALA A 60 -19.48 -2.32 -3.37
N LYS A 61 -20.80 -2.42 -3.10
CA LYS A 61 -21.81 -2.82 -4.09
C LYS A 61 -21.96 -1.85 -5.26
N ILE A 62 -21.74 -0.55 -5.03
CA ILE A 62 -21.83 0.49 -6.06
C ILE A 62 -20.59 0.48 -6.96
N GLU A 63 -19.41 0.15 -6.41
CA GLU A 63 -18.14 0.30 -7.13
C GLU A 63 -17.62 -0.96 -7.84
N ASN A 64 -18.02 -2.20 -7.52
CA ASN A 64 -17.51 -3.36 -8.27
C ASN A 64 -18.25 -4.71 -8.11
N HIS A 65 -18.40 -5.47 -9.21
CA HIS A 65 -18.87 -6.86 -9.19
C HIS A 65 -17.88 -7.80 -8.48
N PHE A 66 -16.59 -7.44 -8.43
CA PHE A 66 -15.52 -8.23 -7.82
C PHE A 66 -15.68 -8.43 -6.31
N PHE A 67 -16.26 -7.47 -5.59
CA PHE A 67 -16.47 -7.58 -4.14
C PHE A 67 -17.60 -8.54 -3.77
N LYS A 68 -18.59 -8.69 -4.67
CA LYS A 68 -19.72 -9.59 -4.44
C LYS A 68 -19.26 -11.04 -4.29
N ASP A 69 -18.36 -11.49 -5.16
CA ASP A 69 -17.83 -12.85 -5.16
C ASP A 69 -16.95 -13.15 -3.93
N MET A 70 -16.26 -12.14 -3.38
CA MET A 70 -15.45 -12.27 -2.16
C MET A 70 -16.32 -12.34 -0.89
N LEU A 71 -17.46 -11.65 -0.88
CA LEU A 71 -18.36 -11.54 0.28
C LEU A 71 -19.40 -12.67 0.35
N ASP A 72 -19.75 -13.30 -0.78
CA ASP A 72 -20.66 -14.44 -0.86
C ASP A 72 -20.03 -15.77 -0.35
N ILE A 73 -18.79 -15.75 0.18
CA ILE A 73 -18.09 -16.93 0.74
C ILE A 73 -18.41 -17.18 2.24
N PHE A 74 -19.20 -16.32 2.90
CA PHE A 74 -19.59 -16.51 4.31
C PHE A 74 -21.02 -17.00 4.50
#